data_AF-A0A382EGG5-F1
#
_entry.id   AF-A0A382EGG5-F1
#
_cell.length_a   1.000
_cell.length_b   1.000
_cell.length_c   1.000
_cell.angle_alpha   90.00
_cell.angle_beta   90.00
_cell.angle_gamma   90.00
#
_symmetry.space_group_name_H-M   'P 1'
#
loop_
_entity.id
_entity.type
_entity.pdbx_description
1 polymer ?
#
loop_
_entity_poly.entity_id
_entity_poly.type
_entity_poly.pdbx_seq_one_letter_code
_entity_poly.pdbx_strand_id
1 'polypeptide(L)'
;MGVKDALFGWLIKAISGRIRKLESDNKRLSSHNEKLTIEVEELTIDRGSWKSRHDAERKKSRDLKSTWERDELGPIRDEVRELKILVREMSEVRLPPPAEESDSPNSISEALSIADSECENILFFEDAKRSAKKCEYEDPERLINVFRIMDNEAEKWFELEEGTGSYEDALSKTGLDIADSDSDTAHQAYPRVFKTRNDQGEQVKREMLRHVKLGVSQNPKRTMRIHYEAVRANRKILIGYCGKHLPIR
;
A
#
# COMPACT_ATOMS: atom_id res chain seq x y z
N MET A 1 -24.02 89.78 18.54
CA MET A 1 -22.75 89.02 18.63
C MET A 1 -22.66 88.43 20.02
N GLY A 2 -22.45 87.14 20.28
CA GLY A 2 -21.85 86.13 19.39
C GLY A 2 -21.99 84.69 19.90
N VAL A 3 -23.20 84.25 20.28
CA VAL A 3 -23.45 82.80 20.53
C VAL A 3 -23.30 81.99 19.23
N LYS A 4 -23.76 82.56 18.11
CA LYS A 4 -23.52 82.00 16.76
C LYS A 4 -22.03 81.98 16.41
N ASP A 5 -21.29 83.02 16.77
CA ASP A 5 -19.84 83.11 16.52
C ASP A 5 -19.04 82.10 17.34
N ALA A 6 -19.45 81.85 18.60
CA ALA A 6 -18.85 80.83 19.46
C ALA A 6 -19.10 79.39 18.96
N LEU A 7 -20.33 79.10 18.51
CA LEU A 7 -20.67 77.81 17.88
C LEU A 7 -19.90 77.62 16.56
N PHE A 8 -19.77 78.66 15.75
CA PHE A 8 -19.02 78.62 14.51
C PHE A 8 -17.52 78.39 14.75
N GLY A 9 -16.94 79.07 15.76
CA GLY A 9 -15.55 78.85 16.17
C GLY A 9 -15.29 77.43 16.70
N TRP A 10 -16.22 76.85 17.46
CA TRP A 10 -16.12 75.45 17.92
C TRP A 10 -16.18 74.47 16.75
N LEU A 11 -17.12 74.69 15.81
CA LEU A 11 -17.25 73.85 14.61
C LEU A 11 -15.98 73.90 13.76
N ILE A 12 -15.41 75.09 13.53
CA ILE A 12 -14.14 75.25 12.80
C ILE A 12 -13.03 74.48 13.51
N LYS A 13 -12.89 74.62 14.84
CA LYS A 13 -11.86 73.91 15.60
C LYS A 13 -12.00 72.39 15.53
N ALA A 14 -13.23 71.88 15.59
CA ALA A 14 -13.52 70.45 15.46
C ALA A 14 -13.20 69.93 14.04
N ILE A 15 -13.58 70.68 13.00
CA ILE A 15 -13.28 70.35 11.60
C ILE A 15 -11.76 70.36 11.37
N SER A 16 -11.04 71.40 11.79
CA SER A 16 -9.57 71.48 11.69
C SER A 16 -8.86 70.38 12.47
N GLY A 17 -9.42 69.93 13.60
CA GLY A 17 -8.92 68.76 14.32
C GLY A 17 -9.07 67.46 13.52
N ARG A 18 -10.23 67.26 12.89
CA ARG A 18 -10.49 66.09 12.03
C ARG A 18 -9.62 66.09 10.76
N ILE A 19 -9.42 67.25 10.13
CA ILE A 19 -8.53 67.39 8.96
C ILE A 19 -7.11 66.98 9.33
N ARG A 20 -6.54 67.52 10.41
CA ARG A 20 -5.19 67.15 10.87
C ARG A 20 -5.05 65.65 11.18
N LYS A 21 -6.08 65.05 11.76
CA LYS A 21 -6.10 63.60 11.99
C LYS A 21 -6.10 62.82 10.68
N LEU A 22 -6.96 63.20 9.72
CA LEU A 22 -7.00 62.59 8.40
C LEU A 22 -5.68 62.72 7.64
N GLU A 23 -5.01 63.88 7.73
CA GLU A 23 -3.69 64.09 7.14
C GLU A 23 -2.63 63.17 7.75
N SER A 24 -2.64 63.03 9.08
CA SER A 24 -1.74 62.10 9.79
C SER A 24 -2.00 60.65 9.40
N ASP A 25 -3.28 60.24 9.35
CA ASP A 25 -3.67 58.88 8.98
C ASP A 25 -3.31 58.59 7.51
N ASN A 26 -3.52 59.55 6.61
CA ASN A 26 -3.16 59.42 5.20
C ASN A 26 -1.64 59.30 5.01
N LYS A 27 -0.85 60.09 5.75
CA LYS A 27 0.62 59.96 5.74
C LYS A 27 1.07 58.57 6.21
N ARG A 28 0.46 58.05 7.27
CA ARG A 28 0.76 56.71 7.80
C ARG A 28 0.39 55.62 6.80
N LEU A 29 -0.77 55.71 6.17
CA LEU A 29 -1.21 54.77 5.13
C LEU A 29 -0.30 54.82 3.91
N SER A 30 0.12 56.01 3.48
CA SER A 30 1.06 56.16 2.36
C SER A 30 2.38 55.45 2.63
N SER A 31 2.98 55.65 3.83
CA SER A 31 4.21 54.96 4.20
C SER A 31 4.04 53.45 4.35
N HIS A 32 2.85 52.99 4.78
CA HIS A 32 2.57 51.56 4.86
C HIS A 32 2.41 50.92 3.48
N ASN A 33 1.71 51.59 2.56
CA ASN A 33 1.58 51.16 1.17
C ASN A 33 2.94 51.07 0.47
N GLU A 34 3.82 52.04 0.68
CA GLU A 34 5.17 52.02 0.12
C GLU A 34 5.98 50.79 0.60
N LYS A 35 5.88 50.47 1.90
CA LYS A 35 6.50 49.25 2.45
C LYS A 35 5.94 47.97 1.84
N LEU A 36 4.61 47.89 1.71
CA LEU A 36 3.95 46.73 1.11
C LEU A 36 4.33 46.57 -0.37
N THR A 37 4.48 47.68 -1.11
CA THR A 37 4.95 47.63 -2.51
C THR A 37 6.34 47.01 -2.61
N ILE A 38 7.27 47.44 -1.74
CA ILE A 38 8.63 46.87 -1.71
C ILE A 38 8.59 45.38 -1.37
N GLU A 39 7.80 44.99 -0.35
CA GLU A 39 7.66 43.59 0.05
C GLU A 39 7.09 42.71 -1.08
N VAL A 40 6.10 43.21 -1.83
CA VAL A 40 5.54 42.50 -2.99
C VAL A 40 6.56 42.35 -4.12
N GLU A 41 7.41 43.36 -4.36
CA GLU A 41 8.48 43.28 -5.34
C GLU A 41 9.53 42.23 -4.96
N GLU A 42 9.98 42.23 -3.69
CA GLU A 42 10.92 41.24 -3.16
C GLU A 42 10.36 39.81 -3.28
N LEU A 43 9.11 39.59 -2.85
CA LEU A 43 8.45 38.30 -2.96
C LEU A 43 8.27 37.85 -4.42
N THR A 44 8.08 38.80 -5.34
CA THR A 44 7.95 38.49 -6.77
C THR A 44 9.28 38.02 -7.36
N ILE A 45 10.40 38.64 -6.96
CA ILE A 45 11.75 38.23 -7.34
C ILE A 45 12.04 36.83 -6.80
N ASP A 46 11.76 36.59 -5.52
CA ASP A 46 11.98 35.30 -4.87
C ASP A 46 11.16 34.19 -5.53
N ARG A 47 9.87 34.44 -5.83
CA ARG A 47 9.02 33.50 -6.56
C ARG A 47 9.63 33.15 -7.93
N GLY A 48 10.18 34.12 -8.64
CA GLY A 48 10.88 33.89 -9.91
C GLY A 48 12.10 32.99 -9.75
N SER A 49 12.93 33.24 -8.74
CA SER A 49 14.10 32.42 -8.40
C SER A 49 13.71 30.98 -8.05
N TRP A 50 12.69 30.80 -7.21
CA TRP A 50 12.17 29.48 -6.85
C TRP A 50 11.61 28.72 -8.05
N LYS A 51 10.85 29.39 -8.91
CA LYS A 51 10.32 28.79 -10.14
C LYS A 51 11.44 28.30 -11.05
N SER A 52 12.46 29.13 -11.30
CA SER A 52 13.61 28.76 -12.13
C SER A 52 14.37 27.56 -11.57
N ARG A 53 14.59 27.53 -10.24
CA ARG A 53 15.22 26.39 -9.56
C ARG A 53 14.39 25.11 -9.70
N HIS A 54 13.09 25.20 -9.44
CA HIS A 54 12.18 24.07 -9.60
C HIS A 54 12.18 23.52 -11.03
N ASP A 55 12.10 24.40 -12.03
CA ASP A 55 12.06 23.99 -13.43
C ASP A 55 13.38 23.36 -13.88
N ALA A 56 14.52 23.85 -13.37
CA ALA A 56 15.84 23.26 -13.60
C ALA A 56 15.97 21.87 -12.98
N GLU A 57 15.57 21.68 -11.72
CA GLU A 57 15.61 20.38 -11.04
C GLU A 57 14.65 19.37 -11.68
N ARG A 58 13.46 19.83 -12.08
CA ARG A 58 12.50 18.99 -12.81
C ARG A 58 13.06 18.52 -14.15
N LYS A 59 13.83 19.36 -14.84
CA LYS A 59 14.53 18.98 -16.07
C LYS A 59 15.61 17.94 -15.78
N LYS A 60 16.49 18.19 -14.81
CA LYS A 60 17.54 17.22 -14.40
C LYS A 60 16.96 15.86 -14.02
N SER A 61 15.88 15.84 -13.25
CA SER A 61 15.20 14.60 -12.84
C SER A 61 14.66 13.83 -14.04
N ARG A 62 14.07 14.53 -15.03
CA ARG A 62 13.58 13.92 -16.25
C ARG A 62 14.71 13.36 -17.11
N ASP A 63 15.78 14.13 -17.25
CA ASP A 63 16.95 13.73 -18.05
C ASP A 63 17.61 12.51 -17.40
N LEU A 64 17.83 12.53 -16.07
CA LEU A 64 18.38 11.41 -15.31
C LEU A 64 17.51 10.15 -15.42
N LYS A 65 16.19 10.30 -15.35
CA LYS A 65 15.27 9.17 -15.55
C LYS A 65 15.39 8.59 -16.96
N SER A 66 15.46 9.44 -17.97
CA SER A 66 15.59 8.99 -19.37
C SER A 66 16.94 8.30 -19.63
N THR A 67 18.03 8.77 -19.02
CA THR A 67 19.33 8.10 -19.12
C THR A 67 19.30 6.75 -18.40
N TRP A 68 18.79 6.69 -17.16
CA TRP A 68 18.64 5.43 -16.43
C TRP A 68 17.78 4.39 -17.15
N GLU A 69 16.64 4.81 -17.71
CA GLU A 69 15.76 3.91 -18.46
C GLU A 69 16.42 3.33 -19.71
N ARG A 70 17.30 4.11 -20.35
CA ARG A 70 18.00 3.71 -21.58
C ARG A 70 19.23 2.88 -21.29
N ASP A 71 20.07 3.34 -20.37
CA ASP A 71 21.43 2.84 -20.21
C ASP A 71 21.50 1.69 -19.20
N GLU A 72 20.65 1.70 -18.18
CA GLU A 72 20.62 0.66 -17.13
C GLU A 72 19.46 -0.31 -17.34
N LEU A 73 18.23 0.22 -17.46
CA LEU A 73 17.03 -0.62 -17.51
C LEU A 73 16.85 -1.31 -18.87
N GLY A 74 17.25 -0.65 -19.96
CA GLY A 74 17.15 -1.17 -21.33
C GLY A 74 17.90 -2.50 -21.49
N PRO A 75 19.21 -2.55 -21.22
CA PRO A 75 20.01 -3.77 -21.32
C PRO A 75 19.46 -4.92 -20.47
N ILE A 76 19.07 -4.64 -19.22
CA ILE A 76 18.50 -5.66 -18.33
C ILE A 76 17.19 -6.21 -18.90
N ARG A 77 16.33 -5.34 -19.45
CA ARG A 77 15.07 -5.77 -20.08
C ARG A 77 15.31 -6.66 -21.29
N ASP A 78 16.29 -6.31 -22.12
CA ASP A 78 16.66 -7.12 -23.28
C ASP A 78 17.26 -8.46 -22.83
N GLU A 79 18.17 -8.47 -21.86
CA GLU A 79 18.75 -9.70 -21.30
C GLU A 79 17.68 -10.63 -20.72
N VAL A 80 16.73 -10.10 -19.94
CA VAL A 80 15.59 -10.87 -19.42
C VAL A 80 14.73 -11.44 -20.55
N ARG A 81 14.57 -10.71 -21.67
CA ARG A 81 13.84 -11.20 -22.84
C ARG A 81 14.58 -12.37 -23.48
N GLU A 82 15.89 -12.24 -23.71
CA GLU A 82 16.71 -13.29 -24.30
C GLU A 82 16.76 -14.54 -23.42
N LEU A 83 16.93 -14.38 -22.09
CA LEU A 83 16.89 -15.49 -21.14
C LEU A 83 15.54 -16.22 -21.15
N LYS A 84 14.42 -15.50 -21.27
CA LYS A 84 13.10 -16.13 -21.40
C LYS A 84 12.95 -16.94 -22.69
N ILE A 85 13.52 -16.47 -23.80
CA ILE A 85 13.54 -17.20 -25.06
C ILE A 85 14.39 -18.47 -24.91
N LEU A 86 15.60 -18.34 -24.36
CA LEU A 86 16.50 -19.48 -24.13
C LEU A 86 15.89 -20.53 -23.20
N VAL A 87 15.25 -20.12 -22.11
CA VAL A 87 14.55 -21.05 -21.19
C VAL A 87 13.44 -21.79 -21.92
N ARG A 88 12.69 -21.11 -22.79
CA ARG A 88 11.65 -21.74 -23.61
C ARG A 88 12.25 -22.73 -24.61
N GLU A 89 13.30 -22.35 -25.33
CA GLU A 89 13.97 -23.23 -26.28
C GLU A 89 14.60 -24.45 -25.59
N MET A 90 15.21 -24.27 -24.41
CA MET A 90 15.72 -25.35 -23.58
C MET A 90 14.60 -26.29 -23.10
N SER A 91 13.41 -25.77 -22.81
CA SER A 91 12.25 -26.59 -22.45
C SER A 91 11.71 -27.39 -23.65
N GLU A 92 11.85 -26.86 -24.87
CA GLU A 92 11.41 -27.53 -26.11
C GLU A 92 12.41 -28.60 -26.60
N VAL A 93 13.71 -28.46 -26.30
CA VAL A 93 14.78 -29.41 -26.69
C VAL A 93 14.89 -30.61 -25.73
N ARG A 94 14.31 -30.54 -24.53
CA ARG A 94 14.35 -31.61 -23.52
C ARG A 94 13.00 -32.35 -23.44
N LEU A 95 12.63 -33.06 -24.50
CA LEU A 95 11.61 -34.11 -24.43
C LEU A 95 12.26 -35.50 -24.46
N PRO A 96 12.63 -36.08 -23.30
CA PRO A 96 12.48 -37.52 -23.14
C PRO A 96 10.98 -37.89 -23.28
N PRO A 97 10.64 -39.12 -23.71
CA PRO A 97 9.25 -39.58 -23.77
C PRO A 97 8.56 -39.29 -22.43
N PRO A 98 7.25 -38.97 -22.42
CA PRO A 98 6.57 -38.53 -21.21
C PRO A 98 6.70 -39.62 -20.15
N ALA A 99 7.60 -39.39 -19.21
CA ALA A 99 7.63 -40.09 -17.95
C ALA A 99 6.40 -39.59 -17.19
N GLU A 100 5.47 -40.51 -17.00
CA GLU A 100 4.43 -40.61 -15.97
C GLU A 100 3.98 -39.30 -15.31
N GLU A 101 2.69 -38.99 -15.47
CA GLU A 101 1.85 -38.01 -14.77
C GLU A 101 2.56 -37.25 -13.64
N SER A 102 2.83 -35.95 -13.86
CA SER A 102 3.34 -35.07 -12.80
C SER A 102 2.37 -35.06 -11.60
N ASP A 103 2.89 -35.25 -10.40
CA ASP A 103 2.27 -35.02 -9.08
C ASP A 103 1.85 -33.53 -8.85
N SER A 104 1.69 -32.75 -9.92
CA SER A 104 1.32 -31.35 -9.82
C SER A 104 -0.20 -31.23 -9.56
N PRO A 105 -0.62 -30.43 -8.57
CA PRO A 105 -2.04 -30.27 -8.27
C PRO A 105 -2.78 -29.69 -9.47
N ASN A 106 -3.89 -30.30 -9.85
CA ASN A 106 -4.75 -29.83 -10.94
C ASN A 106 -5.72 -28.73 -10.49
N SER A 107 -5.79 -28.44 -9.18
CA SER A 107 -6.67 -27.41 -8.63
C SER A 107 -6.16 -26.79 -7.32
N ILE A 108 -6.68 -25.62 -6.98
CA ILE A 108 -6.43 -24.95 -5.68
C ILE A 108 -6.88 -25.82 -4.50
N SER A 109 -7.99 -26.54 -4.63
CA SER A 109 -8.45 -27.43 -3.57
C SER A 109 -7.49 -28.60 -3.35
N GLU A 110 -6.88 -29.12 -4.41
CA GLU A 110 -5.89 -30.19 -4.34
C GLU A 110 -4.57 -29.69 -3.75
N ALA A 111 -4.11 -28.52 -4.19
CA ALA A 111 -2.97 -27.83 -3.60
C ALA A 111 -3.14 -27.61 -2.09
N LEU A 112 -4.34 -27.21 -1.66
CA LEU A 112 -4.65 -27.05 -0.24
C LEU A 112 -4.65 -28.39 0.50
N SER A 113 -5.15 -29.47 -0.08
CA SER A 113 -5.09 -30.82 0.53
C SER A 113 -3.66 -31.32 0.68
N ILE A 114 -2.81 -31.10 -0.33
CA ILE A 114 -1.38 -31.44 -0.26
C ILE A 114 -0.71 -30.65 0.88
N ALA A 115 -0.96 -29.33 0.93
CA ALA A 115 -0.45 -28.49 2.02
C ALA A 115 -0.98 -28.90 3.41
N ASP A 116 -2.25 -29.34 3.52
CA ASP A 116 -2.83 -29.85 4.78
C ASP A 116 -2.12 -31.12 5.28
N SER A 117 -1.50 -31.88 4.37
CA SER A 117 -0.70 -33.06 4.72
C SER A 117 0.78 -32.79 4.93
N GLU A 118 1.36 -31.81 4.22
CA GLU A 118 2.81 -31.52 4.26
C GLU A 118 3.18 -30.46 5.31
N CYS A 119 2.33 -29.45 5.54
CA CYS A 119 2.66 -28.28 6.35
C CYS A 119 2.19 -28.49 7.80
N GLU A 120 3.08 -28.99 8.66
CA GLU A 120 2.73 -29.34 10.04
C GLU A 120 2.35 -28.13 10.90
N ASN A 121 2.83 -26.93 10.61
CA ASN A 121 2.56 -25.73 11.39
C ASN A 121 1.30 -24.99 10.89
N ILE A 122 0.67 -25.43 9.81
CA ILE A 122 -0.50 -24.78 9.23
C ILE A 122 -1.77 -25.55 9.60
N LEU A 123 -2.86 -24.83 9.88
CA LEU A 123 -4.18 -25.40 10.12
C LEU A 123 -5.22 -24.69 9.26
N PHE A 124 -5.87 -25.45 8.38
CA PHE A 124 -6.87 -24.93 7.46
C PHE A 124 -8.29 -24.98 8.05
N PHE A 125 -8.98 -23.84 8.04
CA PHE A 125 -10.39 -23.76 8.44
C PHE A 125 -11.29 -24.35 7.34
N GLU A 126 -12.49 -24.78 7.75
CA GLU A 126 -13.53 -25.24 6.82
C GLU A 126 -13.89 -24.18 5.76
N ASP A 127 -13.90 -22.91 6.14
CA ASP A 127 -14.14 -21.82 5.20
C ASP A 127 -13.02 -21.67 4.15
N ALA A 128 -11.75 -21.94 4.51
CA ALA A 128 -10.63 -21.97 3.57
C ALA A 128 -10.75 -23.13 2.58
N LYS A 129 -11.09 -24.33 3.07
CA LYS A 129 -11.36 -25.51 2.23
C LYS A 129 -12.52 -25.23 1.27
N ARG A 130 -13.57 -24.56 1.74
CA ARG A 130 -14.75 -24.20 0.93
C ARG A 130 -14.43 -23.12 -0.12
N SER A 131 -13.62 -22.13 0.22
CA SER A 131 -13.23 -21.07 -0.71
C SER A 131 -12.31 -21.61 -1.80
N ALA A 132 -11.39 -22.51 -1.44
CA ALA A 132 -10.44 -23.11 -2.38
C ALA A 132 -11.14 -23.91 -3.48
N LYS A 133 -12.20 -24.66 -3.12
CA LYS A 133 -13.05 -25.40 -4.08
C LYS A 133 -13.70 -24.53 -5.15
N LYS A 134 -13.90 -23.24 -4.88
CA LYS A 134 -14.54 -22.28 -5.80
C LYS A 134 -13.53 -21.30 -6.41
N CYS A 135 -12.24 -21.51 -6.19
CA CYS A 135 -11.21 -20.60 -6.64
C CYS A 135 -10.86 -20.88 -8.11
N GLU A 136 -10.83 -19.82 -8.92
CA GLU A 136 -10.50 -19.87 -10.35
C GLU A 136 -9.00 -19.65 -10.62
N TYR A 137 -8.18 -19.44 -9.57
CA TYR A 137 -6.76 -19.17 -9.71
C TYR A 137 -6.04 -20.32 -10.43
N GLU A 138 -5.29 -19.99 -11.49
CA GLU A 138 -4.76 -20.98 -12.45
C GLU A 138 -3.35 -21.49 -12.10
N ASP A 139 -2.82 -21.14 -10.93
CA ASP A 139 -1.45 -21.49 -10.51
C ASP A 139 -1.42 -22.19 -9.13
N PRO A 140 -1.87 -23.46 -9.07
CA PRO A 140 -1.94 -24.23 -7.83
C PRO A 140 -0.55 -24.62 -7.28
N GLU A 141 0.47 -24.75 -8.14
CA GLU A 141 1.84 -25.02 -7.72
C GLU A 141 2.43 -23.86 -6.92
N ARG A 142 2.22 -22.62 -7.39
CA ARG A 142 2.61 -21.42 -6.64
C ARG A 142 1.92 -21.35 -5.27
N LEU A 143 0.68 -21.80 -5.17
CA LEU A 143 -0.04 -21.83 -3.90
C LEU A 143 0.61 -22.79 -2.90
N ILE A 144 0.98 -24.00 -3.32
CA ILE A 144 1.72 -24.94 -2.45
C ILE A 144 3.03 -24.32 -1.97
N ASN A 145 3.79 -23.71 -2.89
CA ASN A 145 5.07 -23.08 -2.54
C ASN A 145 4.89 -21.97 -1.50
N VAL A 146 3.81 -21.20 -1.58
CA VAL A 146 3.48 -20.18 -0.56
C VAL A 146 3.21 -20.82 0.79
N PHE A 147 2.46 -21.92 0.86
CA PHE A 147 2.22 -22.63 2.12
C PHE A 147 3.51 -23.22 2.70
N ARG A 148 4.37 -23.82 1.87
CA ARG A 148 5.68 -24.33 2.32
C ARG A 148 6.59 -23.23 2.88
N ILE A 149 6.60 -22.06 2.24
CA ILE A 149 7.33 -20.88 2.76
C ILE A 149 6.74 -20.45 4.11
N MET A 150 5.42 -20.35 4.20
CA MET A 150 4.75 -19.98 5.43
C MET A 150 5.06 -20.96 6.56
N ASP A 151 5.00 -22.26 6.29
CA ASP A 151 5.28 -23.32 7.25
C ASP A 151 6.72 -23.28 7.80
N ASN A 152 7.69 -23.17 6.90
CA ASN A 152 9.11 -23.10 7.25
C ASN A 152 9.46 -21.83 8.05
N GLU A 153 8.87 -20.68 7.71
CA GLU A 153 9.06 -19.47 8.51
C GLU A 153 8.30 -19.53 9.83
N ALA A 154 7.18 -20.25 9.90
CA ALA A 154 6.43 -20.43 11.14
C ALA A 154 7.26 -21.25 12.14
N GLU A 155 7.85 -22.36 11.69
CA GLU A 155 8.77 -23.17 12.50
C GLU A 155 9.85 -22.32 13.15
N LYS A 156 10.57 -21.53 12.35
CA LYS A 156 11.63 -20.63 12.84
C LYS A 156 11.10 -19.56 13.79
N TRP A 157 9.95 -18.96 13.47
CA TRP A 157 9.38 -17.88 14.26
C TRP A 157 8.87 -18.37 15.63
N PHE A 158 8.32 -19.58 15.69
CA PHE A 158 7.86 -20.17 16.94
C PHE A 158 9.01 -20.52 17.91
N GLU A 159 10.23 -20.74 17.41
CA GLU A 159 11.43 -20.94 18.24
C GLU A 159 11.99 -19.65 18.86
N LEU A 160 11.60 -18.48 18.34
CA LEU A 160 12.05 -17.21 18.91
C LEU A 160 11.39 -16.96 20.27
N GLU A 161 11.97 -16.07 21.07
CA GLU A 161 11.33 -15.59 22.30
C GLU A 161 10.15 -14.67 21.96
N GLU A 162 9.11 -14.74 22.80
CA GLU A 162 7.95 -13.87 22.66
C GLU A 162 8.37 -12.40 22.80
N GLY A 163 7.91 -11.54 21.87
CA GLY A 163 8.34 -10.14 21.79
C GLY A 163 9.47 -9.84 20.81
N THR A 164 10.08 -10.86 20.18
CA THR A 164 11.17 -10.68 19.19
C THR A 164 10.71 -10.10 17.84
N GLY A 165 9.40 -10.08 17.59
CA GLY A 165 8.79 -9.57 16.37
C GLY A 165 7.52 -10.33 16.00
N SER A 166 6.81 -9.80 15.00
CA SER A 166 5.62 -10.45 14.44
C SER A 166 6.01 -11.56 13.45
N TYR A 167 5.06 -12.45 13.15
CA TYR A 167 5.26 -13.46 12.11
C TYR A 167 5.35 -12.80 10.71
N GLU A 168 4.68 -11.67 10.53
CA GLU A 168 4.73 -10.87 9.30
C GLU A 168 6.14 -10.34 9.03
N ASP A 169 6.88 -9.96 10.08
CA ASP A 169 8.29 -9.55 9.96
C ASP A 169 9.18 -10.69 9.42
N ALA A 170 8.88 -11.95 9.79
CA ALA A 170 9.57 -13.12 9.25
C ALA A 170 9.22 -13.33 7.78
N LEU A 171 7.93 -13.30 7.44
CA LEU A 171 7.48 -13.52 6.08
C LEU A 171 7.89 -12.41 5.10
N SER A 172 8.01 -11.15 5.54
CA SER A 172 8.43 -10.02 4.69
C SER A 172 9.79 -10.24 4.01
N LYS A 173 10.64 -11.08 4.62
CA LYS A 173 11.99 -11.42 4.11
C LYS A 173 11.97 -12.47 3.00
N THR A 174 10.83 -13.12 2.76
CA THR A 174 10.68 -14.22 1.79
C THR A 174 10.24 -13.76 0.40
N GLY A 175 9.89 -12.48 0.25
CA GLY A 175 9.37 -11.92 -1.01
C GLY A 175 7.87 -12.18 -1.24
N LEU A 176 7.15 -12.72 -0.25
CA LEU A 176 5.69 -12.77 -0.27
C LEU A 176 5.09 -11.36 -0.14
N ASP A 177 4.06 -11.06 -0.94
CA ASP A 177 3.30 -9.80 -0.84
C ASP A 177 2.23 -9.95 0.25
N ILE A 178 2.42 -9.25 1.37
CA ILE A 178 1.59 -9.38 2.56
C ILE A 178 0.92 -8.05 2.85
N ALA A 179 -0.34 -8.11 3.28
CA ALA A 179 -1.02 -6.98 3.89
C ALA A 179 -1.39 -7.29 5.33
N ASP A 180 -1.09 -6.34 6.21
CA ASP A 180 -1.38 -6.42 7.64
C ASP A 180 -2.88 -6.26 7.94
N SER A 181 -3.61 -5.61 7.03
CA SER A 181 -5.05 -5.40 7.13
C SER A 181 -5.70 -5.09 5.78
N ASP A 182 -7.03 -5.23 5.74
CA ASP A 182 -7.85 -4.64 4.69
C ASP A 182 -8.10 -3.15 4.97
N SER A 183 -8.55 -2.39 3.96
CA SER A 183 -8.98 -1.00 4.19
C SER A 183 -10.15 -0.93 5.17
N ASP A 184 -10.20 0.14 5.98
CA ASP A 184 -11.26 0.34 6.98
C ASP A 184 -12.67 0.21 6.38
N THR A 185 -12.84 0.69 5.15
CA THR A 185 -14.11 0.60 4.41
C THR A 185 -14.49 -0.85 4.09
N ALA A 186 -13.53 -1.67 3.65
CA ALA A 186 -13.76 -3.08 3.35
C ALA A 186 -14.03 -3.90 4.61
N HIS A 187 -13.29 -3.59 5.69
CA HIS A 187 -13.43 -4.27 6.97
C HIS A 187 -14.83 -4.06 7.57
N GLN A 188 -15.37 -2.84 7.53
CA GLN A 188 -16.72 -2.57 8.03
C GLN A 188 -17.83 -3.21 7.19
N ALA A 189 -17.67 -3.21 5.85
CA ALA A 189 -18.67 -3.77 4.95
C ALA A 189 -18.68 -5.30 4.95
N TYR A 190 -17.51 -5.93 5.12
CA TYR A 190 -17.33 -7.38 4.99
C TYR A 190 -16.34 -7.92 6.03
N PRO A 191 -16.79 -8.18 7.28
CA PRO A 191 -15.93 -8.71 8.33
C PRO A 191 -15.21 -9.99 7.88
N ARG A 192 -13.90 -10.06 8.11
CA ARG A 192 -13.05 -11.21 7.72
C ARG A 192 -13.08 -12.30 8.78
N VAL A 193 -14.29 -12.71 9.14
CA VAL A 193 -14.57 -13.70 10.18
C VAL A 193 -14.77 -15.06 9.53
N PHE A 194 -13.83 -15.96 9.77
CA PHE A 194 -13.82 -17.32 9.25
C PHE A 194 -14.14 -18.33 10.34
N LYS A 195 -14.73 -19.46 9.93
CA LYS A 195 -15.30 -20.44 10.85
C LYS A 195 -14.66 -21.81 10.66
N THR A 196 -14.46 -22.50 11.77
CA THR A 196 -14.07 -23.91 11.82
C THR A 196 -14.74 -24.60 13.02
N ARG A 197 -14.49 -25.90 13.21
CA ARG A 197 -14.84 -26.63 14.43
C ARG A 197 -13.59 -26.94 15.24
N ASN A 198 -13.65 -26.82 16.56
CA ASN A 198 -12.58 -27.30 17.44
C ASN A 198 -12.68 -28.82 17.65
N ASP A 199 -11.76 -29.40 18.43
CA ASP A 199 -11.73 -30.84 18.75
C ASP A 199 -12.98 -31.32 19.50
N GLN A 200 -13.70 -30.41 20.15
CA GLN A 200 -14.97 -30.68 20.86
C GLN A 200 -16.19 -30.59 19.92
N GLY A 201 -15.98 -30.28 18.64
CA GLY A 201 -17.02 -30.12 17.63
C GLY A 201 -17.75 -28.77 17.68
N GLU A 202 -17.33 -27.86 18.56
CA GLU A 202 -17.92 -26.52 18.70
C GLU A 202 -17.47 -25.60 17.58
N GLN A 203 -18.37 -24.74 17.12
CA GLN A 203 -18.04 -23.77 16.08
C GLN A 203 -17.19 -22.63 16.64
N VAL A 204 -15.96 -22.51 16.15
CA VAL A 204 -15.06 -21.41 16.47
C VAL A 204 -15.07 -20.40 15.32
N LYS A 205 -15.06 -19.11 15.67
CA LYS A 205 -14.96 -18.00 14.73
C LYS A 205 -13.72 -17.19 15.05
N ARG A 206 -12.93 -16.84 14.04
CA ARG A 206 -11.73 -16.00 14.17
C ARG A 206 -11.74 -14.94 13.08
N GLU A 207 -11.33 -13.73 13.45
CA GLU A 207 -11.13 -12.66 12.49
C GLU A 207 -9.68 -12.69 12.00
N MET A 208 -9.49 -12.68 10.67
CA MET A 208 -8.18 -12.76 10.04
C MET A 208 -8.04 -11.65 9.00
N LEU A 209 -7.51 -10.50 9.44
CA LEU A 209 -7.31 -9.34 8.57
C LEU A 209 -6.06 -9.46 7.70
N ARG A 210 -5.04 -10.13 8.24
CA ARG A 210 -3.77 -10.36 7.56
C ARG A 210 -3.96 -11.32 6.41
N HIS A 211 -3.32 -11.02 5.30
CA HIS A 211 -3.42 -11.89 4.14
C HIS A 211 -2.21 -11.81 3.19
N VAL A 212 -1.92 -12.94 2.56
CA VAL A 212 -0.98 -13.01 1.43
C VAL A 212 -1.72 -12.68 0.13
N LYS A 213 -1.10 -11.86 -0.71
CA LYS A 213 -1.59 -11.47 -2.02
C LYS A 213 -0.86 -12.25 -3.11
N LEU A 214 -1.62 -13.06 -3.84
CA LEU A 214 -1.15 -13.64 -5.09
C LEU A 214 -1.79 -12.85 -6.22
N GLY A 215 -0.96 -12.07 -6.93
CA GLY A 215 -1.39 -11.23 -8.05
C GLY A 215 -2.05 -9.90 -7.65
N VAL A 216 -2.06 -8.97 -8.61
CA VAL A 216 -2.54 -7.58 -8.45
C VAL A 216 -3.65 -7.21 -9.44
N SER A 217 -4.12 -8.17 -10.24
CA SER A 217 -5.12 -7.93 -11.28
C SER A 217 -6.55 -8.03 -10.72
N GLN A 218 -7.54 -7.48 -11.44
CA GLN A 218 -8.95 -7.74 -11.14
C GLN A 218 -9.41 -9.12 -11.67
N ASN A 219 -8.56 -9.85 -12.37
CA ASN A 219 -8.90 -11.15 -12.94
C ASN A 219 -8.79 -12.25 -11.86
N PRO A 220 -9.90 -12.94 -11.52
CA PRO A 220 -9.89 -14.00 -10.49
C PRO A 220 -8.99 -15.18 -10.84
N LYS A 221 -8.69 -15.40 -12.12
CA LYS A 221 -7.77 -16.45 -12.59
C LYS A 221 -6.31 -16.17 -12.25
N ARG A 222 -5.96 -14.89 -12.04
CA ARG A 222 -4.59 -14.43 -11.77
C ARG A 222 -4.43 -13.78 -10.41
N THR A 223 -5.51 -13.71 -9.63
CA THR A 223 -5.51 -13.02 -8.35
C THR A 223 -6.27 -13.82 -7.29
N MET A 224 -5.59 -14.12 -6.18
CA MET A 224 -6.20 -14.71 -4.99
C MET A 224 -5.61 -14.13 -3.70
N ARG A 225 -6.28 -14.39 -2.58
CA ARG A 225 -5.88 -13.99 -1.23
C ARG A 225 -5.91 -15.18 -0.30
N ILE A 226 -4.96 -15.20 0.62
CA ILE A 226 -4.88 -16.20 1.70
C ILE A 226 -4.97 -15.45 3.01
N HIS A 227 -6.10 -15.51 3.70
CA HIS A 227 -6.25 -14.86 5.01
C HIS A 227 -5.78 -15.80 6.11
N TYR A 228 -4.99 -15.27 7.04
CA TYR A 228 -4.38 -16.07 8.09
C TYR A 228 -4.25 -15.33 9.42
N GLU A 229 -3.99 -16.11 10.48
CA GLU A 229 -3.65 -15.65 11.82
C GLU A 229 -2.56 -16.56 12.40
N ALA A 230 -1.47 -15.98 12.89
CA ALA A 230 -0.42 -16.72 13.59
C ALA A 230 -0.75 -16.82 15.09
N VAL A 231 -0.89 -18.05 15.61
CA VAL A 231 -1.25 -18.32 17.01
C VAL A 231 -0.08 -19.00 17.71
N ARG A 232 0.67 -18.21 18.48
CA ARG A 232 1.87 -18.65 19.19
C ARG A 232 1.59 -19.69 20.27
N ALA A 233 0.48 -19.55 21.00
CA ALA A 233 0.09 -20.46 22.09
C ALA A 233 0.02 -21.93 21.66
N ASN A 234 -0.39 -22.19 20.41
CA ASN A 234 -0.54 -23.53 19.87
C ASN A 234 0.50 -23.86 18.79
N ARG A 235 1.43 -22.93 18.51
CA ARG A 235 2.40 -23.01 17.41
C ARG A 235 1.72 -23.36 16.07
N LYS A 236 0.65 -22.65 15.74
CA LYS A 236 -0.10 -22.85 14.48
C LYS A 236 -0.33 -21.55 13.72
N ILE A 237 -0.26 -21.63 12.40
CA ILE A 237 -0.76 -20.63 11.48
C ILE A 237 -2.15 -21.07 11.01
N LEU A 238 -3.17 -20.33 11.42
CA LEU A 238 -4.56 -20.61 11.06
C LEU A 238 -4.86 -19.97 9.69
N ILE A 239 -5.36 -20.75 8.73
CA ILE A 239 -5.79 -20.25 7.42
C ILE A 239 -7.31 -20.22 7.37
N GLY A 240 -7.89 -19.02 7.37
CA GLY A 240 -9.34 -18.79 7.36
C GLY A 240 -9.95 -18.73 5.97
N TYR A 241 -9.16 -18.32 4.97
CA TYR A 241 -9.61 -18.17 3.60
C TYR A 241 -8.48 -18.42 2.62
N CYS A 242 -8.81 -19.12 1.52
CA CYS A 242 -7.90 -19.36 0.41
C CYS A 242 -8.71 -19.30 -0.87
N GLY A 243 -8.73 -18.15 -1.55
CA GLY A 243 -9.67 -17.95 -2.65
C GLY A 243 -9.59 -16.59 -3.32
N LYS A 244 -10.58 -16.29 -4.16
CA LYS A 244 -10.66 -15.04 -4.91
C LYS A 244 -10.59 -13.82 -3.97
N HIS A 245 -10.11 -12.70 -4.50
CA HIS A 245 -10.13 -11.44 -3.76
C HIS A 245 -11.57 -11.09 -3.31
N LEU A 246 -11.75 -10.91 -2.00
CA LEU A 246 -13.05 -10.54 -1.42
C LEU A 246 -13.40 -9.08 -1.76
N PRO A 247 -14.69 -8.73 -1.87
CA PRO A 247 -15.11 -7.36 -2.15
C PRO A 247 -14.60 -6.36 -1.11
N ILE A 248 -14.34 -5.14 -1.59
CA ILE A 248 -13.90 -3.98 -0.81
C ILE A 248 -15.05 -2.95 -0.70
N ARG A 249 -16.13 -3.11 -1.47
CA ARG A 249 -17.33 -2.24 -1.51
C ARG A 249 -18.60 -3.05 -1.73
#